data_AF-A0A268TB50-F1
#
_entry.id   AF-A0A268TB50-F1
#
_cell.length_a   1.000
_cell.length_b   1.000
_cell.length_c   1.000
_cell.angle_alpha   90.00
_cell.angle_beta   90.00
_cell.angle_gamma   90.00
#
_symmetry.space_group_name_H-M   'P 1'
#
loop_
_entity.id
_entity.type
_entity.pdbx_description
1 polymer ?
#
loop_
_entity_poly.entity_id
_entity_poly.type
_entity_poly.pdbx_seq_one_letter_code
_entity_poly.pdbx_strand_id
1 'polypeptide(L)'
;MPDKPTFINAYGEIVSKESLIEEIQALLNRLGEKNTGQATILNVEMMRALDIASLNSIRDSLLQKCGNEVQANLEWLHSLKDGK
;
A
#
# COMPACT_ATOMS: atom_id res chain seq x y z
N MET A 1 26.84 6.81 14.73
CA MET A 1 25.52 7.00 14.09
C MET A 1 24.60 5.99 14.76
N PRO A 2 23.48 6.35 15.38
CA PRO A 2 22.58 5.34 15.93
C PRO A 2 21.86 4.68 14.76
N ASP A 3 22.06 3.36 14.61
CA ASP A 3 21.31 2.50 13.70
C ASP A 3 19.81 2.70 13.91
N LYS A 4 19.12 3.22 12.90
CA LYS A 4 17.65 3.28 12.90
C LYS A 4 17.12 1.84 13.07
N PRO A 5 16.10 1.61 13.91
CA PRO A 5 15.53 0.28 14.07
C PRO A 5 14.96 -0.20 12.73
N THR A 6 15.68 -1.14 12.11
CA THR A 6 15.31 -1.79 10.87
C THR A 6 14.59 -3.10 11.16
N PHE A 7 13.42 -3.28 10.55
CA PHE A 7 12.62 -4.50 10.61
C PHE A 7 12.72 -5.23 9.28
N ILE A 8 12.83 -6.55 9.31
CA ILE A 8 12.80 -7.39 8.11
C ILE A 8 11.40 -7.95 7.99
N ASN A 9 10.71 -7.64 6.89
CA ASN A 9 9.35 -8.13 6.68
C ASN A 9 9.34 -9.56 6.12
N ALA A 10 8.14 -10.11 5.92
CA ALA A 10 7.94 -11.47 5.43
C ALA A 10 8.50 -11.73 4.01
N TYR A 11 8.81 -10.68 3.26
CA TYR A 11 9.39 -10.75 1.91
C TYR A 11 10.92 -10.56 1.91
N GLY A 12 11.55 -10.43 3.09
CA GLY A 12 12.98 -10.19 3.23
C GLY A 12 13.39 -8.73 2.99
N GLU A 13 12.44 -7.80 2.92
CA GLU A 13 12.74 -6.37 2.75
C GLU A 13 13.10 -5.75 4.09
N ILE A 14 14.18 -4.96 4.10
CA ILE A 14 14.58 -4.17 5.26
C ILE A 14 13.79 -2.86 5.23
N VAL A 15 12.85 -2.72 6.15
CA VAL A 15 11.96 -1.56 6.23
C VAL A 15 12.14 -0.85 7.57
N SER A 16 12.04 0.47 7.53
CA SER A 16 11.97 1.32 8.72
C SER A 16 10.54 1.80 8.93
N LYS A 17 10.21 2.16 10.18
CA LYS A 17 8.87 2.64 10.52
C LYS A 17 8.49 3.87 9.70
N GLU A 18 9.43 4.80 9.55
CA GLU A 18 9.22 6.03 8.78
C GLU A 18 9.02 5.73 7.29
N SER A 19 9.80 4.81 6.70
CA SER A 19 9.64 4.38 5.30
C SER A 19 8.26 3.78 5.05
N LEU A 20 7.78 2.91 5.94
CA LEU A 20 6.46 2.31 5.82
C LEU A 20 5.34 3.36 5.85
N ILE A 21 5.48 4.38 6.70
CA ILE A 21 4.50 5.47 6.79
C ILE A 21 4.45 6.26 5.48
N GLU A 22 5.62 6.59 4.92
CA GLU A 22 5.72 7.29 3.63
C GLU A 22 5.13 6.46 2.49
N GLU A 23 5.40 5.15 2.43
CA GLU A 23 4.84 4.24 1.45
C GLU A 23 3.32 4.10 1.56
N ILE A 24 2.79 3.93 2.78
CA ILE A 24 1.35 3.84 3.03
C ILE A 24 0.65 5.11 2.56
N GLN A 25 1.21 6.28 2.87
CA GLN A 25 0.68 7.58 2.45
C GLN A 25 0.68 7.71 0.92
N ALA A 26 1.74 7.28 0.25
CA ALA A 26 1.82 7.28 -1.22
C ALA A 26 0.79 6.33 -1.85
N LEU A 27 0.64 5.11 -1.32
CA LEU A 27 -0.34 4.13 -1.80
C LEU A 27 -1.78 4.63 -1.62
N LEU A 28 -2.09 5.24 -0.49
CA LEU A 28 -3.40 5.82 -0.23
C LEU A 28 -3.70 7.01 -1.14
N ASN A 29 -2.73 7.90 -1.37
CA ASN A 29 -2.90 9.00 -2.32
C ASN A 29 -3.17 8.50 -3.73
N ARG A 30 -2.44 7.48 -4.19
CA ARG A 30 -2.68 6.85 -5.49
C ARG A 30 -4.10 6.27 -5.60
N LEU A 31 -4.59 5.62 -4.54
CA LEU A 31 -5.96 5.09 -4.50
C LEU A 31 -7.02 6.20 -4.45
N GLY A 32 -6.77 7.27 -3.69
CA GLY A 32 -7.66 8.43 -3.58
C GLY A 32 -7.78 9.19 -4.91
N GLU A 33 -6.67 9.46 -5.58
CA GLU A 33 -6.65 10.06 -6.92
C GLU A 33 -7.46 9.23 -7.92
N LYS A 34 -7.34 7.90 -7.86
CA LYS A 34 -8.09 7.00 -8.75
C LYS A 34 -9.59 6.99 -8.50
N ASN A 35 -10.02 7.01 -7.23
CA ASN A 35 -11.44 6.80 -6.88
C ASN A 35 -12.23 8.09 -6.72
N THR A 36 -11.63 9.12 -6.14
CA THR A 36 -12.32 10.37 -5.76
C THR A 36 -11.66 11.61 -6.35
N GLY A 37 -10.50 11.49 -6.99
CA GLY A 37 -9.73 12.63 -7.50
C GLY A 37 -9.13 13.50 -6.40
N GLN A 38 -9.06 12.99 -5.16
CA GLN A 38 -8.56 13.73 -3.99
C GLN A 38 -7.44 12.95 -3.30
N ALA A 39 -6.39 13.66 -2.92
CA ALA A 39 -5.32 13.11 -2.07
C ALA A 39 -5.88 12.77 -0.69
N THR A 40 -5.52 11.59 -0.18
CA THR A 40 -5.98 11.13 1.14
C THR A 40 -4.97 11.58 2.18
N ILE A 41 -5.30 12.56 3.01
CA ILE A 41 -4.38 13.03 4.06
C ILE A 41 -4.54 12.15 5.30
N LEU A 42 -3.55 11.32 5.63
CA LEU A 42 -3.50 10.65 6.92
C LEU A 42 -2.70 11.46 7.93
N ASN A 43 -3.16 11.43 9.18
CA ASN A 43 -2.41 11.98 10.30
C ASN A 43 -1.18 11.09 10.59
N VAL A 44 0.01 11.62 10.34
CA VAL A 44 1.30 10.94 10.59
C VAL A 44 1.47 10.54 12.06
N GLU A 45 0.93 11.30 13.00
CA GLU A 45 0.99 10.96 14.42
C GLU A 45 0.18 9.71 14.75
N MET A 46 -0.97 9.52 14.09
CA MET A 46 -1.74 8.28 14.23
C MET A 46 -0.99 7.09 13.63
N MET A 47 -0.31 7.26 12.49
CA MET A 47 0.49 6.18 11.90
C MET A 47 1.71 5.84 12.76
N ARG A 48 2.33 6.84 13.42
CA ARG A 48 3.43 6.62 14.37
C ARG A 48 3.00 5.93 15.65
N ALA A 49 1.73 6.00 16.04
CA ALA A 49 1.20 5.29 17.20
C ALA A 49 1.07 3.77 16.95
N LEU A 50 0.96 3.35 15.68
CA LEU A 50 0.90 1.93 15.31
C LEU A 50 2.26 1.25 15.42
N ASP A 51 2.29 -0.03 15.74
CA ASP A 51 3.50 -0.84 15.69
C ASP A 51 3.90 -1.14 14.23
N ILE A 52 5.16 -1.57 14.05
CA ILE A 52 5.71 -1.81 12.71
C ILE A 52 5.04 -2.97 11.97
N ALA A 53 4.52 -3.97 12.69
CA ALA A 53 3.81 -5.09 12.07
C ALA A 53 2.43 -4.65 11.55
N SER A 54 1.71 -3.83 12.32
CA SER A 54 0.47 -3.19 11.89
C SER A 54 0.67 -2.32 10.65
N LEU A 55 1.72 -1.49 10.62
CA LEU A 55 2.06 -0.69 9.43
C LEU A 55 2.37 -1.57 8.21
N ASN A 56 3.15 -2.64 8.40
CA ASN A 56 3.46 -3.58 7.32
C ASN A 56 2.19 -4.28 6.79
N SER A 57 1.26 -4.67 7.67
CA SER A 57 -0.03 -5.27 7.28
C SER A 57 -0.91 -4.29 6.50
N ILE A 58 -0.90 -3.00 6.87
CA ILE A 58 -1.61 -1.95 6.13
C ILE A 58 -1.01 -1.79 4.73
N ARG A 59 0.33 -1.69 4.62
CA ARG A 59 1.03 -1.62 3.34
C ARG A 59 0.66 -2.80 2.44
N ASP A 60 0.74 -4.03 2.95
CA ASP A 60 0.41 -5.23 2.16
C ASP A 60 -1.05 -5.22 1.69
N SER A 61 -1.99 -4.82 2.55
CA SER A 61 -3.40 -4.67 2.18
C SER A 61 -3.62 -3.61 1.10
N LEU A 62 -2.89 -2.50 1.17
CA LEU A 62 -2.94 -1.43 0.16
C LEU A 62 -2.32 -1.87 -1.16
N LEU A 63 -1.20 -2.60 -1.12
CA LEU A 63 -0.57 -3.19 -2.29
C LEU A 63 -1.49 -4.20 -2.98
N GLN A 64 -2.21 -5.03 -2.23
CA GLN A 64 -3.24 -5.92 -2.79
C GLN A 64 -4.35 -5.13 -3.50
N LYS A 65 -4.82 -4.03 -2.91
CA LYS A 65 -5.85 -3.17 -3.52
C LYS A 65 -5.35 -2.45 -4.77
N CYS A 66 -4.10 -1.98 -4.78
CA CYS A 66 -3.46 -1.40 -5.96
C CYS A 66 -3.18 -2.45 -7.04
N GLY A 67 -2.73 -3.65 -6.65
CA GLY A 67 -2.39 -4.76 -7.55
C GLY A 67 -3.59 -5.42 -8.21
N ASN A 68 -4.80 -5.18 -7.71
CA ASN A 68 -6.04 -5.66 -8.32
C ASN A 68 -6.30 -5.06 -9.72
N GLU A 69 -5.51 -4.10 -10.17
CA GLU A 69 -5.55 -3.58 -11.54
C GLU A 69 -5.21 -4.66 -12.58
N VAL A 70 -4.20 -5.50 -12.33
CA VAL A 70 -3.79 -6.55 -13.27
C VAL A 70 -4.88 -7.63 -13.35
N GLN A 71 -5.42 -8.02 -12.20
CA GLN A 71 -6.50 -9.00 -12.12
C GLN A 71 -7.80 -8.47 -12.75
N ALA A 72 -8.20 -7.23 -12.45
CA ALA A 72 -9.36 -6.59 -13.06
C ALA A 72 -9.20 -6.42 -14.59
N ASN A 73 -8.00 -6.08 -15.06
CA ASN A 73 -7.72 -6.00 -16.50
C ASN A 73 -7.76 -7.38 -17.17
N LEU A 74 -7.27 -8.43 -16.50
CA LEU A 74 -7.38 -9.81 -16.98
C LEU A 74 -8.84 -10.24 -17.06
N GLU A 75 -9.64 -10.01 -16.03
CA GLU A 75 -11.07 -10.33 -16.00
C GLU A 75 -11.84 -9.60 -17.10
N TRP A 76 -11.52 -8.31 -17.33
CA TRP A 76 -12.06 -7.55 -18.45
C TRP A 76 -11.66 -8.15 -19.81
N LEU A 77 -10.38 -8.47 -20.02
CA LEU A 77 -9.90 -9.11 -21.26
C LEU A 77 -10.58 -10.47 -21.51
N HIS A 78 -10.76 -11.27 -20.47
CA HIS A 78 -11.49 -12.53 -20.56
C HIS A 78 -12.96 -12.31 -20.92
N SER A 79 -13.62 -11.31 -20.32
CA SER A 79 -15.01 -10.96 -20.65
C SER A 79 -15.20 -10.52 -22.11
N LEU A 80 -14.17 -9.92 -22.73
CA LEU A 80 -14.20 -9.58 -24.16
C LEU A 80 -14.10 -10.82 -25.06
N LYS A 81 -13.42 -11.87 -24.60
CA LYS A 81 -13.29 -13.14 -25.33
C LYS A 81 -14.57 -13.96 -25.27
N ASP A 82 -15.31 -13.87 -24.18
CA ASP A 82 -16.59 -14.57 -23.96
C ASP A 82 -17.82 -13.80 -24.49
N GLY A 83 -17.62 -12.60 -25.06
CA GLY A 83 -18.65 -11.84 -25.75
C GLY A 83 -19.12 -12.52 -27.04
N LYS A 84 -20.18 -13.32 -26.94
CA LYS A 84 -20.99 -13.83 -28.04
C LYS A 84 -22.39 -13.23 -28.00
#